data_AF-A0A8T3MNT2-F1
#
_entry.id   AF-A0A8T3MNT2-F1
#
_cell.length_a   1.000
_cell.length_b   1.000
_cell.length_c   1.000
_cell.angle_alpha   90.00
_cell.angle_beta   90.00
_cell.angle_gamma   90.00
#
_symmetry.space_group_name_H-M   'P 1'
#
loop_
_entity.id
_entity.type
_entity.pdbx_description
1 polymer ?
#
loop_
_entity_poly.entity_id
_entity_poly.type
_entity_poly.pdbx_seq_one_letter_code
_entity_poly.pdbx_strand_id
1 'polypeptide(L)'
;RATPGAGAAGGVGYALLAIQDRFRSFALRPGVDLVMDATDFDARLARASLVITGEGRIDAQTAFGKTALGVARRAQAAGVPCIAVGGGVEVEGIEALATVGAVAVPVVERPQSMEEAMASGAPALERCAERIARLIDLTKSIA
;
A
#
# COMPACT_ATOMS: atom_id res chain seq x y z
N ARG A 1 2.91 -2.16 -30.01
CA ARG A 1 3.24 -0.71 -29.91
C ARG A 1 2.44 0.03 -28.82
N ALA A 2 1.87 -0.65 -27.83
CA ALA A 2 1.26 0.02 -26.66
C ALA A 2 1.22 -0.94 -25.45
N THR A 3 2.37 -1.52 -25.08
CA THR A 3 2.43 -2.38 -23.89
C THR A 3 2.35 -1.49 -22.64
N PRO A 4 1.37 -1.69 -21.74
CA PRO A 4 1.30 -0.93 -20.48
C PRO A 4 2.63 -1.00 -19.72
N GLY A 5 3.09 0.13 -19.20
CA GLY A 5 4.38 0.22 -18.50
C GLY A 5 5.63 0.34 -19.39
N ALA A 6 5.53 0.22 -20.72
CA ALA A 6 6.70 0.37 -21.61
C ALA A 6 7.33 1.78 -21.57
N GLY A 7 6.55 2.81 -21.22
CA GLY A 7 7.04 4.18 -21.03
C GLY A 7 7.78 4.43 -19.72
N ALA A 8 7.84 3.44 -18.81
CA ALA A 8 8.49 3.59 -17.51
C ALA A 8 9.95 4.04 -17.65
N ALA A 9 10.38 4.90 -16.73
CA ALA A 9 11.71 5.53 -16.71
C ALA A 9 12.11 6.17 -18.05
N GLY A 10 11.17 6.84 -18.74
CA GLY A 10 11.45 7.55 -20.00
C GLY A 10 11.63 6.62 -21.20
N GLY A 11 11.01 5.44 -21.20
CA GLY A 11 11.08 4.48 -22.31
C GLY A 11 12.12 3.37 -22.13
N VAL A 12 12.78 3.29 -20.97
CA VAL A 12 13.67 2.17 -20.64
C VAL A 12 12.90 0.84 -20.66
N GLY A 13 11.65 0.83 -20.18
CA GLY A 13 10.78 -0.36 -20.26
C GLY A 13 10.61 -0.85 -21.70
N TYR A 14 10.41 0.06 -22.64
CA TYR A 14 10.32 -0.25 -24.07
C TYR A 14 11.65 -0.79 -24.61
N ALA A 15 12.77 -0.15 -24.26
CA ALA A 15 14.10 -0.60 -24.70
C ALA A 15 14.40 -2.03 -24.23
N LEU A 16 14.07 -2.37 -22.98
CA LEU A 16 14.25 -3.72 -22.43
C LEU A 16 13.36 -4.74 -23.13
N LEU A 17 12.08 -4.41 -23.39
CA LEU A 17 11.17 -5.29 -24.13
C LEU A 17 11.62 -5.49 -25.58
N ALA A 18 12.18 -4.46 -26.24
CA ALA A 18 12.62 -4.53 -27.63
C ALA A 18 13.85 -5.44 -27.83
N ILE A 19 14.65 -5.66 -26.78
CA ILE A 19 15.85 -6.51 -26.84
C ILE A 19 15.66 -7.86 -26.15
N GLN A 20 14.44 -8.19 -25.67
CA GLN A 20 14.20 -9.41 -24.89
C GLN A 20 14.55 -10.70 -25.65
N ASP A 21 14.38 -10.71 -26.98
CA ASP A 21 14.75 -11.84 -27.85
C ASP A 21 16.26 -12.08 -27.92
N ARG A 22 17.07 -11.10 -27.47
CA ARG A 22 18.54 -11.18 -27.42
C ARG A 22 19.08 -11.54 -26.04
N PHE A 23 18.23 -11.54 -25.02
CA PHE A 23 18.57 -11.84 -23.63
C PHE A 23 17.60 -12.90 -23.07
N ARG A 24 17.37 -12.92 -21.75
CA ARG A 24 16.26 -13.67 -21.16
C ARG A 24 14.94 -12.93 -21.40
N SER A 25 13.85 -13.68 -21.45
CA SER A 25 12.49 -13.13 -21.46
C SER A 25 12.29 -12.18 -20.28
N PHE A 26 11.82 -10.96 -20.56
CA PHE A 26 11.46 -9.97 -19.55
C PHE A 26 9.95 -9.80 -19.51
N ALA A 27 9.39 -9.61 -18.32
CA ALA A 27 7.98 -9.31 -18.14
C ALA A 27 7.83 -8.07 -17.26
N LEU A 28 7.03 -7.10 -17.69
CA LEU A 28 6.61 -6.01 -16.84
C LEU A 28 5.60 -6.54 -15.83
N ARG A 29 5.87 -6.31 -14.54
CA ARG A 29 5.02 -6.73 -13.43
C ARG A 29 4.74 -5.53 -12.51
N PRO A 30 3.59 -5.49 -11.82
CA PRO A 30 3.37 -4.50 -10.78
C PRO A 30 4.48 -4.55 -9.72
N GLY A 31 5.02 -3.39 -9.35
CA GLY A 31 6.14 -3.30 -8.42
C GLY A 31 5.83 -3.86 -7.04
N VAL A 32 4.60 -3.66 -6.55
CA VAL A 32 4.15 -4.19 -5.26
C VAL A 32 4.18 -5.72 -5.24
N ASP A 33 3.74 -6.38 -6.31
CA ASP A 33 3.78 -7.84 -6.41
C ASP A 33 5.22 -8.35 -6.41
N LEU A 34 6.11 -7.69 -7.14
CA LEU A 34 7.53 -8.04 -7.16
C LEU A 34 8.16 -7.95 -5.76
N VAL A 35 7.87 -6.89 -5.01
CA VAL A 35 8.40 -6.70 -3.65
C VAL A 35 7.80 -7.72 -2.68
N MET A 36 6.50 -7.99 -2.77
CA MET A 36 5.83 -8.98 -1.91
C MET A 36 6.38 -10.39 -2.15
N ASP A 37 6.56 -10.79 -3.40
CA ASP A 37 7.19 -12.08 -3.75
C ASP A 37 8.63 -12.14 -3.21
N ALA A 38 9.42 -11.09 -3.41
CA ALA A 38 10.82 -11.04 -2.98
C ALA A 38 11.01 -11.02 -1.46
N THR A 39 9.98 -10.61 -0.71
CA THR A 39 10.01 -10.52 0.76
C THR A 39 9.30 -11.70 1.45
N ASP A 40 8.85 -12.69 0.67
CA ASP A 40 8.09 -13.85 1.13
C ASP A 40 6.83 -13.42 1.93
N PHE A 41 6.13 -12.40 1.39
CA PHE A 41 5.00 -11.77 2.06
C PHE A 41 3.88 -12.77 2.35
N ASP A 42 3.54 -13.64 1.39
CA ASP A 42 2.44 -14.60 1.54
C ASP A 42 2.69 -15.61 2.68
N ALA A 43 3.93 -16.07 2.88
CA ALA A 43 4.26 -16.98 3.98
C ALA A 43 4.26 -16.28 5.36
N ARG A 44 4.49 -14.96 5.40
CA ARG A 44 4.33 -14.14 6.61
C ARG A 44 2.86 -13.83 6.87
N LEU A 45 2.08 -13.63 5.81
CA LEU A 45 0.66 -13.37 5.87
C LEU A 45 -0.12 -14.57 6.43
N ALA A 46 0.26 -15.79 6.05
CA ALA A 46 -0.37 -17.03 6.51
C ALA A 46 -0.38 -17.22 8.05
N ARG A 47 0.47 -16.49 8.78
CA ARG A 47 0.58 -16.52 10.24
C ARG A 47 0.16 -15.20 10.90
N ALA A 48 -0.33 -14.23 10.13
CA ALA A 48 -0.69 -12.91 10.61
C ALA A 48 -2.17 -12.85 11.00
N SER A 49 -2.48 -12.20 12.12
CA SER A 49 -3.86 -11.90 12.52
C SER A 49 -4.36 -10.56 12.01
N LEU A 50 -3.44 -9.70 11.54
CA LEU A 50 -3.71 -8.35 11.06
C LEU A 50 -2.57 -7.91 10.14
N VAL A 51 -2.91 -7.19 9.07
CA VAL A 51 -1.95 -6.49 8.23
C VAL A 51 -2.06 -4.99 8.48
N ILE A 52 -0.93 -4.34 8.72
CA ILE A 52 -0.80 -2.89 8.70
C ILE A 52 0.11 -2.53 7.54
N THR A 53 -0.37 -1.67 6.65
CA THR A 53 0.40 -1.13 5.51
C THR A 53 0.32 0.38 5.50
N GLY A 54 1.04 1.06 4.61
CA GLY A 54 0.95 2.50 4.50
C GLY A 54 1.66 3.10 3.30
N GLU A 55 1.31 4.35 3.02
CA GLU A 55 1.93 5.18 1.99
C GLU A 55 1.78 6.67 2.32
N GLY A 56 2.58 7.53 1.68
CA GLY A 56 2.57 8.97 1.97
C GLY A 56 1.22 9.65 1.69
N ARG A 57 0.49 9.17 0.68
CA ARG A 57 -0.85 9.65 0.33
C ARG A 57 -1.69 8.50 -0.22
N ILE A 58 -2.86 8.31 0.39
CA ILE A 58 -3.91 7.40 -0.06
C ILE A 58 -4.91 8.23 -0.87
N ASP A 59 -4.89 8.11 -2.19
CA ASP A 59 -5.66 8.93 -3.13
C ASP A 59 -6.23 8.10 -4.29
N ALA A 60 -6.79 8.75 -5.31
CA ALA A 60 -7.27 8.08 -6.52
C ALA A 60 -6.18 7.22 -7.20
N GLN A 61 -4.88 7.52 -7.00
CA GLN A 61 -3.83 6.71 -7.57
C GLN A 61 -3.60 5.40 -6.81
N THR A 62 -4.00 5.33 -5.54
CA THR A 62 -4.02 4.08 -4.76
C THR A 62 -4.92 3.04 -5.44
N ALA A 63 -6.02 3.47 -6.07
CA ALA A 63 -6.91 2.63 -6.87
C ALA A 63 -6.20 1.93 -8.05
N PHE A 64 -5.11 2.51 -8.56
CA PHE A 64 -4.30 1.91 -9.64
C PHE A 64 -3.31 0.84 -9.15
N GLY A 65 -3.44 0.35 -7.92
CA GLY A 65 -2.64 -0.78 -7.43
C GLY A 65 -1.26 -0.38 -6.91
N LYS A 66 -1.16 0.79 -6.26
CA LYS A 66 0.01 1.13 -5.44
C LYS A 66 0.13 0.20 -4.22
N THR A 67 1.17 0.43 -3.43
CA THR A 67 1.56 -0.39 -2.27
C THR A 67 0.38 -0.72 -1.36
N ALA A 68 -0.40 0.27 -0.91
CA ALA A 68 -1.47 0.02 0.07
C ALA A 68 -2.55 -0.92 -0.46
N LEU A 69 -3.06 -0.68 -1.69
CA LEU A 69 -4.10 -1.52 -2.28
C LEU A 69 -3.57 -2.91 -2.67
N GLY A 70 -2.34 -3.01 -3.17
CA GLY A 70 -1.73 -4.29 -3.51
C GLY A 70 -1.60 -5.21 -2.29
N VAL A 71 -1.10 -4.65 -1.17
CA VAL A 71 -1.03 -5.36 0.11
C VAL A 71 -2.42 -5.73 0.63
N ALA A 72 -3.38 -4.79 0.58
CA ALA A 72 -4.75 -5.04 1.04
C ALA A 72 -5.45 -6.15 0.25
N ARG A 73 -5.24 -6.23 -1.07
CA ARG A 73 -5.77 -7.32 -1.91
C ARG A 73 -5.22 -8.69 -1.50
N ARG A 74 -3.92 -8.79 -1.22
CA ARG A 74 -3.30 -10.03 -0.74
C ARG A 74 -3.84 -10.41 0.63
N ALA A 75 -3.96 -9.44 1.54
CA ALA A 75 -4.53 -9.64 2.87
C ALA A 75 -5.98 -10.17 2.80
N GLN A 76 -6.81 -9.53 1.97
CA GLN A 76 -8.19 -9.96 1.71
C GLN A 76 -8.26 -11.39 1.17
N ALA A 77 -7.43 -11.74 0.19
CA ALA A 77 -7.39 -13.09 -0.38
C ALA A 77 -7.01 -14.16 0.65
N ALA A 78 -6.22 -13.80 1.67
CA ALA A 78 -5.87 -14.68 2.79
C ALA A 78 -6.87 -14.63 3.96
N GLY A 79 -7.93 -13.82 3.87
CA GLY A 79 -8.91 -13.64 4.95
C GLY A 79 -8.37 -12.88 6.17
N VAL A 80 -7.27 -12.13 6.03
CA VAL A 80 -6.63 -11.37 7.10
C VAL A 80 -7.07 -9.90 7.02
N PRO A 81 -7.58 -9.29 8.11
CA PRO A 81 -7.99 -7.88 8.09
C PRO A 81 -6.80 -6.96 7.80
N CYS A 82 -7.06 -5.82 7.17
CA CYS A 82 -6.02 -4.88 6.76
C CYS A 82 -6.36 -3.44 7.14
N ILE A 83 -5.39 -2.73 7.71
CA ILE A 83 -5.43 -1.29 7.97
C ILE A 83 -4.34 -0.62 7.14
N ALA A 84 -4.71 0.40 6.37
CA ALA A 84 -3.79 1.19 5.57
C ALA A 84 -3.63 2.58 6.18
N VAL A 85 -2.40 2.92 6.56
CA VAL A 85 -2.05 4.18 7.21
C VAL A 85 -1.50 5.17 6.18
N GLY A 86 -2.19 6.29 5.99
CA GLY A 86 -1.86 7.30 4.98
C GLY A 86 -1.37 8.61 5.60
N GLY A 87 -0.30 9.20 5.06
CA GLY A 87 0.11 10.56 5.45
C GLY A 87 -1.00 11.58 5.17
N GLY A 88 -1.55 11.57 3.96
CA GLY A 88 -2.83 12.16 3.60
C GLY A 88 -3.79 11.08 3.09
N VAL A 89 -5.10 11.31 3.25
CA VAL A 89 -6.15 10.40 2.79
C VAL A 89 -7.24 11.19 2.10
N GLU A 90 -7.56 10.82 0.86
CA GLU A 90 -8.65 11.37 0.05
C GLU A 90 -9.78 10.35 -0.11
N VAL A 91 -10.98 10.82 -0.48
CA VAL A 91 -12.20 9.99 -0.52
C VAL A 91 -12.04 8.81 -1.48
N GLU A 92 -11.46 9.04 -2.64
CA GLU A 92 -11.26 8.04 -3.69
C GLU A 92 -10.35 6.89 -3.22
N GLY A 93 -9.34 7.22 -2.41
CA GLY A 93 -8.44 6.23 -1.82
C GLY A 93 -9.12 5.40 -0.72
N ILE A 94 -9.99 6.01 0.08
CA ILE A 94 -10.83 5.32 1.07
C ILE A 94 -11.75 4.32 0.36
N GLU A 95 -12.46 4.78 -0.67
CA GLU A 95 -13.38 3.94 -1.44
C GLU A 95 -12.66 2.76 -2.08
N ALA A 96 -11.49 2.99 -2.69
CA ALA A 96 -10.69 1.93 -3.29
C ALA A 96 -10.29 0.84 -2.28
N LEU A 97 -9.85 1.22 -1.08
CA LEU A 97 -9.50 0.27 -0.02
C LEU A 97 -10.71 -0.45 0.57
N ALA A 98 -11.85 0.26 0.69
CA ALA A 98 -13.09 -0.33 1.17
C ALA A 98 -13.58 -1.47 0.26
N THR A 99 -13.33 -1.42 -1.06
CA THR A 99 -13.69 -2.51 -1.98
C THR A 99 -13.03 -3.86 -1.65
N VAL A 100 -11.92 -3.85 -0.92
CA VAL A 100 -11.21 -5.05 -0.46
C VAL A 100 -11.28 -5.22 1.07
N GLY A 101 -12.21 -4.52 1.73
CA GLY A 101 -12.43 -4.62 3.16
C GLY A 101 -11.33 -4.00 4.04
N ALA A 102 -10.45 -3.18 3.46
CA ALA A 102 -9.40 -2.50 4.20
C ALA A 102 -9.88 -1.12 4.71
N VAL A 103 -9.39 -0.71 5.88
CA VAL A 103 -9.69 0.58 6.48
C VAL A 103 -8.52 1.55 6.27
N ALA A 104 -8.80 2.72 5.72
CA ALA A 104 -7.82 3.80 5.61
C ALA A 104 -7.80 4.67 6.87
N VAL A 105 -6.61 4.98 7.39
CA VAL A 105 -6.43 5.81 8.60
C VAL A 105 -5.42 6.93 8.30
N PRO A 106 -5.81 8.21 8.44
CA PRO A 106 -4.89 9.32 8.26
C PRO A 106 -3.94 9.48 9.46
N VAL A 107 -2.70 9.85 9.17
CA VAL A 107 -1.68 10.16 10.19
C VAL A 107 -1.76 11.63 10.63
N VAL A 108 -2.17 12.53 9.74
CA VAL A 108 -2.32 13.96 10.04
C VAL A 108 -3.47 14.18 11.04
N GLU A 109 -3.15 14.79 12.17
CA GLU A 109 -4.07 14.94 13.32
C GLU A 109 -4.84 16.26 13.32
N ARG A 110 -4.34 17.26 12.61
CA ARG A 110 -4.88 18.63 12.58
C ARG A 110 -4.54 19.32 11.27
N PRO A 111 -5.28 20.37 10.86
CA PRO A 111 -4.85 21.26 9.80
C PRO A 111 -3.44 21.80 10.09
N GLN A 112 -2.55 21.63 9.12
CA GLN A 112 -1.15 22.07 9.16
C GLN A 112 -0.60 22.17 7.74
N SER A 113 0.52 22.85 7.58
CA SER A 113 1.23 22.89 6.30
C SER A 113 1.84 21.52 5.96
N MET A 114 2.12 21.30 4.67
CA MET A 114 2.81 20.08 4.22
C MET A 114 4.20 19.96 4.87
N GLU A 115 4.91 21.07 5.02
CA GLU A 115 6.23 21.10 5.64
C GLU A 115 6.18 20.66 7.10
N GLU A 116 5.23 21.17 7.89
CA GLU A 116 5.01 20.72 9.28
C GLU A 116 4.62 19.24 9.36
N ALA A 117 3.74 18.78 8.44
CA ALA A 117 3.32 17.38 8.39
C ALA A 117 4.50 16.45 8.09
N MET A 118 5.37 16.82 7.15
CA MET A 118 6.57 16.05 6.81
C MET A 118 7.61 16.09 7.94
N ALA A 119 7.81 17.25 8.58
CA ALA A 119 8.73 17.40 9.70
C ALA A 119 8.31 16.58 10.94
N SER A 120 7.01 16.35 11.13
CA SER A 120 6.45 15.62 12.27
C SER A 120 5.97 14.20 11.92
N GLY A 121 6.32 13.68 10.75
CA GLY A 121 5.77 12.43 10.21
C GLY A 121 5.97 11.21 11.11
N ALA A 122 7.18 11.01 11.64
CA ALA A 122 7.47 9.86 12.52
C ALA A 122 6.70 9.93 13.86
N PRO A 123 6.75 11.04 14.63
CA PRO A 123 5.93 11.18 15.83
C PRO A 123 4.43 11.02 15.58
N ALA A 124 3.91 11.56 14.47
CA ALA A 124 2.50 11.42 14.12
C ALA A 124 2.13 9.98 13.79
N LEU A 125 3.00 9.25 13.07
CA LEU A 125 2.81 7.84 12.76
C LEU A 125 2.81 6.96 14.01
N GLU A 126 3.70 7.24 14.96
CA GLU A 126 3.77 6.53 16.25
C GLU A 126 2.47 6.69 17.04
N ARG A 127 1.97 7.92 17.19
CA ARG A 127 0.68 8.18 17.83
C ARG A 127 -0.49 7.53 17.09
N CYS A 128 -0.46 7.51 15.76
CA CYS A 128 -1.46 6.81 14.95
C CYS A 128 -1.46 5.31 15.24
N ALA A 129 -0.28 4.68 15.25
CA ALA A 129 -0.11 3.28 15.59
C ALA A 129 -0.58 2.96 17.02
N GLU A 130 -0.27 3.82 17.99
CA GLU A 130 -0.74 3.70 19.37
C GLU A 130 -2.28 3.71 19.44
N ARG A 131 -2.93 4.64 18.74
CA ARG A 131 -4.40 4.71 18.68
C ARG A 131 -5.01 3.44 18.09
N ILE A 132 -4.45 2.94 16.98
CA ILE A 132 -4.90 1.69 16.36
C ILE A 132 -4.75 0.52 17.34
N ALA A 133 -3.61 0.40 18.01
CA ALA A 133 -3.36 -0.65 18.98
C ALA A 133 -4.35 -0.61 20.16
N ARG A 134 -4.63 0.59 20.70
CA ARG A 134 -5.64 0.79 21.75
C ARG A 134 -7.05 0.40 21.28
N LEU A 135 -7.43 0.75 20.06
CA LEU A 135 -8.73 0.37 19.48
C LEU A 135 -8.85 -1.16 19.39
N ILE A 136 -7.81 -1.84 18.91
CA ILE A 136 -7.79 -3.30 18.84
C ILE A 136 -7.90 -3.90 20.25
N ASP A 137 -7.19 -3.35 21.23
CA ASP A 137 -7.25 -3.86 22.61
C ASP A 137 -8.64 -3.69 23.24
N LEU A 138 -9.31 -2.57 22.96
CA LEU A 138 -10.70 -2.34 23.38
C LEU A 138 -11.67 -3.39 22.81
N THR A 139 -11.46 -3.85 21.58
CA THR A 139 -12.34 -4.89 21.00
C THR A 139 -12.28 -6.21 21.75
N LYS A 140 -11.16 -6.54 22.42
CA LYS A 140 -11.07 -7.74 23.27
C LYS A 140 -11.94 -7.66 24.51
N SER A 141 -12.31 -6.45 24.93
CA SER A 141 -13.19 -6.23 26.08
C SER A 141 -14.68 -6.31 25.71
N ILE A 142 -15.01 -6.29 24.41
CA ILE A 142 -16.37 -6.27 23.88
C ILE A 142 -16.75 -7.64 23.25
N ALA A 143 -15.75 -8.48 22.96
CA ALA A 143 -15.91 -9.86 22.47
C ALA A 143 -15.96 -10.86 23.63
#